data_AF-A0A821NUP2-F1
#
_entry.id   AF-A0A821NUP2-F1
#
_cell.length_a   1.000
_cell.length_b   1.000
_cell.length_c   1.000
_cell.angle_alpha   90.00
_cell.angle_beta   90.00
_cell.angle_gamma   90.00
#
_symmetry.space_group_name_H-M   'P 1'
#
loop_
_entity.id
_entity.type
_entity.pdbx_description
1 polymer ?
#
loop_
_entity_poly.entity_id
_entity_poly.type
_entity_poly.pdbx_seq_one_letter_code
_entity_poly.pdbx_strand_id
1 'polypeptide(L)'
;MIVVNDGQTIIQKYIDDTHRQIEDLTIPIIFGKLICDTSQWNQSQLYFQHLFNDLHGEDLAQIEHHIGQADHWKGRWIEARKYYQCALN
;
A
#
# COMPACT_ATOMS: atom_id res chain seq x y z
N MET A 1 15.29 39.47 3.16
CA MET A 1 15.33 38.25 3.99
C MET A 1 14.01 37.53 3.76
N ILE A 2 14.02 36.41 3.02
CA ILE A 2 12.80 35.65 2.74
C ILE A 2 12.58 34.77 3.97
N VAL A 3 11.50 35.01 4.70
CA VAL A 3 11.09 34.13 5.80
C VAL A 3 10.56 32.86 5.15
N VAL A 4 11.38 31.80 5.11
CA VAL A 4 10.92 30.49 4.69
C VAL A 4 9.98 29.99 5.78
N ASN A 5 8.72 29.78 5.43
CA ASN A 5 7.75 29.17 6.33
C ASN A 5 7.96 27.66 6.28
N ASP A 6 8.86 27.16 7.14
CA ASP A 6 9.24 25.74 7.20
C ASP A 6 8.01 24.84 7.37
N GLY A 7 6.97 25.29 8.09
CA GLY A 7 5.72 24.56 8.26
C GLY A 7 4.98 24.33 6.94
N GLN A 8 4.83 25.37 6.11
CA GLN A 8 4.21 25.23 4.78
C GLN A 8 5.03 24.32 3.86
N THR A 9 6.36 24.42 3.94
CA THR A 9 7.27 23.59 3.12
C THR A 9 7.16 22.11 3.50
N ILE A 10 7.09 21.80 4.79
CA ILE A 10 6.91 20.43 5.30
C ILE A 10 5.57 19.84 4.86
N ILE A 11 4.49 20.61 4.98
CA ILE A 11 3.14 20.17 4.57
C ILE A 11 3.10 19.89 3.06
N GLN A 12 3.64 20.80 2.25
CA GLN A 12 3.66 20.62 0.79
C GLN A 12 4.45 19.37 0.40
N LYS A 13 5.62 19.18 1.01
CA LYS A 13 6.42 17.97 0.78
C LYS A 13 5.65 16.69 1.13
N TYR A 14 4.94 16.67 2.25
CA TYR A 14 4.13 15.51 2.62
C TYR A 14 3.03 15.20 1.59
N ILE A 15 2.34 16.24 1.09
CA ILE A 15 1.30 16.10 0.06
C ILE A 15 1.91 15.56 -1.23
N ASP A 16 3.02 16.14 -1.69
CA ASP A 16 3.69 15.75 -2.93
C ASP A 16 4.23 14.32 -2.86
N ASP A 17 4.86 13.95 -1.73
CA ASP A 17 5.36 12.60 -1.49
C ASP A 17 4.20 11.58 -1.42
N THR A 18 3.07 11.96 -0.83
CA THR A 18 1.86 11.11 -0.79
C THR A 18 1.27 10.93 -2.18
N HIS A 19 1.12 12.02 -2.95
CA HIS A 19 0.65 11.93 -4.34
C HIS A 19 1.55 11.03 -5.18
N ARG A 20 2.87 11.23 -5.13
CA ARG A 20 3.82 10.39 -5.87
C ARG A 20 3.72 8.91 -5.49
N GLN A 21 3.44 8.59 -4.23
CA GLN A 21 3.29 7.20 -3.77
C GLN A 21 2.01 6.52 -4.27
N ILE A 22 1.01 7.29 -4.70
CA ILE A 22 -0.31 6.75 -5.10
C ILE A 22 -0.70 7.07 -6.55
N GLU A 23 0.11 7.85 -7.27
CA GLU A 23 -0.21 8.35 -8.62
C GLU A 23 -0.54 7.24 -9.61
N ASP A 24 0.20 6.12 -9.52
CA ASP A 24 0.01 4.96 -10.40
C ASP A 24 -0.88 3.86 -9.78
N LEU A 25 -1.48 4.12 -8.60
CA LEU A 25 -2.31 3.15 -7.91
C LEU A 25 -3.79 3.42 -8.18
N THR A 26 -4.54 2.35 -8.41
CA THR A 26 -5.99 2.44 -8.50
C THR A 26 -6.61 2.69 -7.11
N ILE A 27 -7.84 3.20 -7.10
CA ILE A 27 -8.58 3.44 -5.84
C ILE A 27 -8.66 2.19 -4.96
N PRO A 28 -8.94 0.98 -5.49
CA PRO A 28 -8.93 -0.23 -4.67
C PRO A 28 -7.58 -0.51 -4.00
N ILE A 29 -6.47 -0.34 -4.72
CA ILE A 29 -5.13 -0.54 -4.16
C ILE A 29 -4.84 0.50 -3.05
N ILE A 30 -5.15 1.77 -3.29
CA ILE A 30 -5.00 2.85 -2.29
C ILE A 30 -5.81 2.54 -1.03
N PHE A 31 -7.05 2.09 -1.19
CA PHE A 31 -7.93 1.77 -0.06
C PHE A 31 -7.39 0.61 0.76
N GLY A 32 -6.97 -0.48 0.13
CA GLY A 32 -6.37 -1.63 0.82
C GLY A 32 -5.07 -1.28 1.54
N LYS A 33 -4.23 -0.42 0.94
CA LYS A 33 -3.01 0.11 1.55
C LYS A 33 -3.32 0.96 2.79
N LEU A 34 -4.32 1.84 2.73
CA LEU A 34 -4.75 2.66 3.86
C LEU A 34 -5.19 1.79 5.07
N ILE A 35 -5.92 0.70 4.81
CA ILE A 35 -6.30 -0.26 5.86
C ILE A 35 -5.02 -0.87 6.49
N CYS A 36 -4.00 -1.18 5.69
CA CYS A 36 -2.73 -1.71 6.18
C CYS A 36 -1.97 -0.67 7.04
N ASP A 37 -1.82 0.55 6.53
CA ASP A 37 -1.10 1.66 7.18
C ASP A 37 -1.76 2.06 8.51
N THR A 38 -3.06 1.84 8.67
CA THR A 38 -3.80 2.06 9.93
C THR A 38 -3.71 0.89 10.91
N SER A 39 -2.74 -0.02 10.71
CA SER A 39 -2.51 -1.22 11.52
C SER A 39 -3.64 -2.26 11.50
N GLN A 40 -4.59 -2.16 10.58
CA GLN A 40 -5.70 -3.11 10.44
C GLN A 40 -5.30 -4.28 9.51
N TRP A 41 -4.15 -4.91 9.79
CA TRP A 41 -3.50 -5.85 8.87
C TRP A 41 -4.35 -7.06 8.49
N ASN A 42 -5.18 -7.57 9.41
CA ASN A 42 -6.11 -8.66 9.10
C ASN A 42 -7.18 -8.23 8.09
N GLN A 43 -7.72 -7.02 8.25
CA GLN A 43 -8.73 -6.48 7.33
C GLN A 43 -8.12 -6.16 5.97
N SER A 44 -6.90 -5.61 5.95
CA SER A 44 -6.17 -5.36 4.71
C SER A 44 -5.94 -6.65 3.93
N GLN A 45 -5.46 -7.70 4.60
CA GLN A 45 -5.29 -9.01 3.96
C GLN A 45 -6.60 -9.56 3.40
N LEU A 46 -7.69 -9.54 4.17
CA LEU A 46 -8.99 -10.04 3.69
C LEU A 46 -9.47 -9.25 2.48
N TYR A 47 -9.34 -7.92 2.53
CA TYR A 47 -9.70 -7.03 1.43
C TYR A 47 -8.92 -7.37 0.14
N PHE A 48 -7.60 -7.51 0.23
CA PHE A 48 -6.79 -7.87 -0.92
C PHE A 48 -7.02 -9.31 -1.41
N GLN A 49 -7.36 -10.25 -0.52
CA GLN A 49 -7.76 -11.59 -0.93
C GLN A 49 -9.10 -11.59 -1.68
N HIS A 50 -10.03 -10.71 -1.31
CA HIS A 50 -11.25 -10.51 -2.10
C HIS A 50 -10.95 -9.92 -3.48
N LEU A 51 -10.12 -8.87 -3.55
CA LEU A 51 -9.64 -8.30 -4.82
C LEU A 51 -8.91 -9.32 -5.71
N PHE A 52 -8.12 -10.20 -5.11
CA PHE A 52 -7.41 -11.27 -5.81
C PHE A 52 -8.37 -12.27 -6.47
N ASN A 53 -9.51 -12.54 -5.84
CA ASN A 53 -10.49 -13.50 -6.36
C ASN A 53 -11.41 -12.88 -7.41
N ASP A 54 -11.74 -11.59 -7.28
CA ASP A 54 -12.54 -10.81 -8.24
C ASP A 54 -11.65 -9.77 -8.93
N LEU A 55 -10.73 -10.25 -9.80
CA LEU A 55 -9.78 -9.42 -10.54
C LEU A 55 -10.52 -8.49 -11.53
N HIS A 56 -10.92 -7.32 -11.05
CA HIS A 56 -11.56 -6.27 -11.85
C HIS A 56 -10.56 -5.49 -12.72
N GLY A 57 -9.58 -6.17 -13.33
CA GLY A 57 -8.52 -5.55 -14.13
C GLY A 57 -7.42 -4.87 -13.32
N GLU A 58 -7.37 -5.14 -12.02
CA GLU A 58 -6.35 -4.65 -11.11
C GLU A 58 -5.00 -5.38 -11.31
N ASP A 59 -3.90 -4.69 -11.03
CA ASP A 59 -2.56 -5.25 -11.14
C ASP A 59 -2.35 -6.36 -10.09
N LEU A 60 -2.24 -7.59 -10.58
CA LEU A 60 -2.04 -8.78 -9.75
C LEU A 60 -0.79 -8.65 -8.87
N ALA A 61 0.31 -8.10 -9.42
CA ALA A 61 1.54 -7.94 -8.68
C ALA A 61 1.37 -6.97 -7.49
N GLN A 62 0.57 -5.91 -7.65
CA GLN A 62 0.23 -4.99 -6.57
C GLN A 62 -0.61 -5.69 -5.49
N ILE A 63 -1.61 -6.47 -5.89
CA ILE A 63 -2.47 -7.21 -4.96
C ILE A 63 -1.61 -8.19 -4.14
N GLU A 64 -0.78 -8.99 -4.80
CA GLU A 64 0.11 -9.94 -4.13
C GLU A 64 1.09 -9.23 -3.21
N HIS A 65 1.71 -8.14 -3.65
CA HIS A 65 2.61 -7.33 -2.83
C HIS A 65 1.92 -6.89 -1.53
N HIS A 66 0.69 -6.37 -1.61
CA HIS A 66 0.00 -5.88 -0.43
C HIS A 66 -0.54 -6.98 0.49
N ILE A 67 -0.88 -8.17 -0.03
CA ILE A 67 -1.12 -9.34 0.83
C ILE A 67 0.16 -9.70 1.60
N GLY A 68 1.31 -9.70 0.91
CA GLY A 68 2.61 -9.94 1.52
C GLY A 68 2.94 -8.90 2.61
N GLN A 69 2.65 -7.63 2.35
CA GLN A 69 2.82 -6.54 3.31
C GLN A 69 1.96 -6.73 4.58
N ALA A 70 0.69 -7.11 4.43
CA ALA A 70 -0.15 -7.38 5.58
C ALA A 70 0.40 -8.55 6.43
N ASP A 71 0.84 -9.64 5.79
CA ASP A 71 1.45 -10.78 6.48
C ASP A 71 2.78 -10.43 7.15
N HIS A 72 3.60 -9.57 6.52
CA HIS A 72 4.83 -9.04 7.11
C HIS A 72 4.53 -8.35 8.44
N TRP A 73 3.59 -7.40 8.47
CA TRP A 73 3.26 -6.67 9.70
C TRP A 73 2.64 -7.55 10.79
N LYS A 74 1.96 -8.63 10.40
CA LYS A 74 1.44 -9.65 11.33
C LYS A 74 2.52 -10.60 11.86
N GLY A 75 3.76 -10.48 11.42
CA GLY A 75 4.87 -11.36 11.80
C GLY A 75 4.91 -12.71 11.06
N ARG A 76 4.14 -12.86 9.98
CA ARG A 76 4.08 -14.08 9.14
C ARG A 76 5.08 -13.97 7.99
N TRP A 77 6.36 -13.91 8.34
CA TRP A 77 7.44 -13.57 7.42
C TRP A 77 7.60 -14.57 6.27
N ILE A 78 7.30 -15.85 6.52
CA ILE A 78 7.41 -16.93 5.52
C ILE A 78 6.33 -16.75 4.44
N GLU A 79 5.09 -16.49 4.88
CA GLU A 79 3.95 -16.23 4.03
C GLU A 79 4.15 -14.94 3.24
N ALA A 80 4.58 -13.86 3.92
CA ALA A 80 4.91 -12.59 3.29
C ALA A 80 5.92 -12.76 2.15
N ARG A 81 6.99 -13.53 2.39
CA ARG A 81 8.02 -13.80 1.37
C ARG A 81 7.47 -14.51 0.14
N LYS A 82 6.51 -15.44 0.31
CA LYS A 82 5.89 -16.13 -0.84
C LYS A 82 5.15 -15.14 -1.73
N TYR A 83 4.35 -14.26 -1.14
CA TYR A 83 3.62 -13.24 -1.88
C TYR A 83 4.54 -12.21 -2.54
N TYR A 84 5.60 -11.78 -1.86
CA TYR A 84 6.60 -10.90 -2.48
C TYR A 84 7.33 -11.56 -3.65
N GLN A 85 7.55 -12.88 -3.61
CA GLN A 85 8.14 -13.60 -4.72
C GLN A 85 7.18 -13.67 -5.92
N CYS A 86 5.87 -13.87 -5.67
CA CYS A 86 4.87 -13.87 -6.73
C CYS A 86 4.76 -12.48 -7.40
N ALA A 87 4.75 -11.41 -6.61
CA ALA A 87 4.68 -10.03 -7.11
C ALA A 87 5.89 -9.58 -7.97
N LEU A 88 6.98 -10.35 -7.99
CA LEU A 88 8.19 -10.08 -8.77
C LEU A 88 8.32 -10.95 -10.03
N ASN A 89 7.43 -11.93 -10.21
CA ASN A 89 7.42 -12.84 -11.37
C ASN A 89 6.56 -12.28 -12.49
#